data_AF-A0AA37KAY8-F1
#
_entry.id   AF-A0AA37KAY8-F1
#
_cell.length_a   1.000
_cell.length_b   1.000
_cell.length_c   1.000
_cell.angle_alpha   90.00
_cell.angle_beta   90.00
_cell.angle_gamma   90.00
#
_symmetry.space_group_name_H-M   'P 1'
#
loop_
_entity.id
_entity.type
_entity.pdbx_description
1 polymer ?
#
loop_
_entity_poly.entity_id
_entity_poly.type
_entity_poly.pdbx_seq_one_letter_code
_entity_poly.pdbx_strand_id
1 'polypeptide(L)' 'MEKEEMIDTIKQIACSLAEKELIDKYGKLPEQLMTERGTYRSKYQDEFNKLYDKYEYRLIRLSGKNADELFVCE' A
#
# COMPACT_ATOMS: atom_id res chain seq x y z
N MET A 1 -0.89 0.76 -21.90
CA MET A 1 -0.73 0.21 -20.55
C MET A 1 -1.74 -0.90 -20.41
N GLU A 2 -1.25 -2.14 -20.28
CA GLU A 2 -2.11 -3.30 -20.14
C GLU A 2 -2.85 -3.25 -18.78
N LYS A 3 -3.99 -3.94 -18.65
CA LYS A 3 -4.81 -3.89 -17.42
C LYS A 3 -3.97 -4.28 -16.19
N GLU A 4 -3.10 -5.28 -16.32
CA GLU A 4 -2.19 -5.76 -15.27
C GLU A 4 -1.12 -4.72 -14.90
N GLU A 5 -0.46 -4.12 -15.88
CA GLU A 5 0.57 -3.09 -15.67
C GLU A 5 0.04 -1.89 -14.87
N MET A 6 -1.22 -1.50 -15.12
CA MET A 6 -1.88 -0.44 -14.35
C MET A 6 -2.16 -0.86 -12.90
N ILE A 7 -2.52 -2.12 -12.68
CA ILE A 7 -2.78 -2.66 -11.33
C ILE A 7 -1.50 -2.68 -10.52
N ASP A 8 -0.42 -3.18 -11.12
CA ASP A 8 0.88 -3.23 -10.46
C ASP A 8 1.38 -1.82 -10.14
N THR A 9 1.17 -0.87 -11.05
CA THR A 9 1.45 0.55 -10.79
C THR A 9 0.66 1.09 -9.60
N ILE A 10 -0.64 0.77 -9.49
CA ILE A 10 -1.47 1.18 -8.35
C ILE A 10 -0.95 0.58 -7.04
N LYS A 11 -0.63 -0.72 -7.03
CA LYS A 11 -0.08 -1.41 -5.85
C LYS A 11 1.24 -0.80 -5.39
N GLN A 12 2.14 -0.51 -6.34
CA GLN A 12 3.42 0.14 -6.05
C GLN A 12 3.22 1.53 -5.43
N ILE A 13 2.33 2.34 -6.02
CA ILE A 13 2.04 3.69 -5.48
C ILE A 13 1.38 3.59 -4.09
N ALA A 14 0.44 2.67 -3.89
CA ALA A 14 -0.20 2.45 -2.60
C ALA A 14 0.82 2.07 -1.52
N CYS A 15 1.76 1.17 -1.83
CA CYS A 15 2.88 0.83 -0.96
C CYS A 15 3.71 2.06 -0.59
N SER A 16 4.16 2.85 -1.57
CA SER A 16 4.98 4.04 -1.30
C SER A 16 4.26 5.10 -0.47
N LEU A 17 2.96 5.29 -0.70
CA LEU A 17 2.15 6.23 0.10
C LEU A 17 1.94 5.74 1.53
N ALA A 18 1.67 4.45 1.71
CA ALA A 18 1.49 3.85 3.03
C ALA A 18 2.79 3.90 3.85
N GLU A 19 3.93 3.57 3.24
CA GLU A 19 5.25 3.66 3.87
C GLU A 19 5.58 5.10 4.26
N LYS A 20 5.36 6.07 3.35
CA LYS A 20 5.58 7.48 3.63
C LYS A 20 4.73 7.99 4.79
N GLU A 21 3.42 7.74 4.79
CA GLU A 21 2.53 8.19 5.87
C GLU A 21 2.87 7.52 7.21
N LEU A 22 3.28 6.25 7.18
CA LEU A 22 3.73 5.53 8.39
C LEU A 22 5.01 6.16 8.96
N ILE A 23 6.01 6.45 8.13
CA ILE A 23 7.26 7.11 8.52
C ILE A 23 6.97 8.51 9.08
N ASP A 24 6.16 9.30 8.36
CA ASP A 24 5.80 10.67 8.76
C ASP A 24 5.04 10.66 10.10
N LYS A 25 4.16 9.69 10.34
CA LYS A 25 3.39 9.56 11.58
C LYS A 25 4.28 9.24 12.79
N TYR A 26 5.22 8.31 12.63
CA TYR A 26 6.05 7.86 13.74
C TYR A 26 7.35 8.66 13.92
N GLY A 27 7.73 9.45 12.92
CA GLY A 27 8.98 10.23 12.92
C GLY A 27 10.22 9.34 13.05
N LYS A 28 10.19 8.14 12.45
CA LYS A 28 11.23 7.11 12.59
C LYS A 28 11.76 6.69 11.23
N LEU A 29 13.02 6.27 11.21
CA LEU A 29 13.60 5.67 10.03
C LEU A 29 12.98 4.30 9.75
N PRO A 30 12.88 3.86 8.47
CA PRO A 30 12.30 2.57 8.10
C PRO A 30 12.89 1.39 8.89
N GLU A 31 14.20 1.37 9.11
CA GLU A 31 14.91 0.30 9.81
C GLU A 31 14.46 0.18 11.27
N GLN A 32 13.99 1.27 11.87
CA GLN A 32 13.47 1.28 13.25
C GLN A 32 12.02 0.79 13.33
N LEU A 33 11.31 0.79 12.20
CA LEU A 33 9.96 0.26 12.07
C LEU A 33 9.99 -1.24 11.72
N MET A 34 11.09 -1.72 11.16
CA MET A 34 11.26 -3.09 10.73
C MET A 34 11.84 -4.01 11.82
N THR A 35 11.66 -5.30 11.59
CA THR A 35 12.35 -6.41 12.23
C THR A 35 13.68 -6.64 11.51
N GLU A 36 14.58 -7.40 12.13
CA GLU A 36 15.85 -7.80 11.49
C GLU A 36 15.65 -8.62 10.20
N ARG A 37 14.43 -9.14 9.97
CA ARG A 37 14.05 -9.89 8.77
C ARG A 37 13.51 -8.99 7.64
N GLY A 38 13.52 -7.67 7.81
CA GLY A 38 13.06 -6.70 6.79
C GLY A 38 11.54 -6.55 6.69
N THR A 39 10.77 -7.12 7.62
CA THR A 39 9.32 -6.90 7.72
C THR A 39 8.98 -5.90 8.81
N TYR A 40 7.85 -5.19 8.73
CA TYR A 40 7.44 -4.31 9.82
C TYR A 40 7.20 -5.09 11.12
N ARG A 41 7.54 -4.48 12.26
CA ARG A 41 7.12 -5.01 13.57
C ARG A 41 5.59 -5.00 13.64
N SER A 42 4.97 -5.98 14.30
CA SER A 42 3.50 -6.19 14.24
C SER A 42 2.67 -4.92 14.39
N LYS A 43 2.99 -4.06 15.37
CA LYS A 43 2.26 -2.80 15.59
C LYS A 43 2.28 -1.84 14.40
N TYR A 44 3.34 -1.84 13.61
CA TYR A 44 3.49 -1.01 12.42
C TYR A 44 2.97 -1.73 11.17
N GLN A 45 3.03 -3.07 11.14
CA GLN A 45 2.47 -3.87 10.05
C GLN A 45 0.94 -3.70 9.96
N ASP A 46 0.24 -3.77 11.09
CA ASP A 46 -1.22 -3.59 11.11
C ASP A 46 -1.65 -2.21 10.63
N GLU A 47 -0.84 -1.19 10.95
CA GLU A 47 -1.09 0.17 10.51
C GLU A 47 -0.73 0.39 9.05
N PHE A 48 0.40 -0.17 8.60
CA PHE A 48 0.79 -0.18 7.19
C PHE A 48 -0.31 -0.80 6.33
N ASN A 49 -0.86 -1.95 6.72
CA ASN A 49 -1.93 -2.62 5.98
C ASN A 49 -3.17 -1.72 5.83
N LYS A 50 -3.59 -1.04 6.92
CA LYS A 50 -4.73 -0.10 6.87
C LYS A 50 -4.47 1.08 5.93
N LEU A 51 -3.24 1.60 5.94
CA LEU A 51 -2.84 2.69 5.05
C LEU A 51 -2.78 2.22 3.59
N TYR A 52 -2.22 1.03 3.35
CA TYR A 52 -2.18 0.40 2.05
C TYR A 52 -3.58 0.23 1.47
N ASP A 53 -4.51 -0.41 2.20
CA ASP A 53 -5.89 -0.64 1.77
C ASP A 53 -6.60 0.68 1.43
N LYS A 54 -6.41 1.71 2.27
CA LYS A 54 -6.94 3.07 2.05
C LYS A 54 -6.42 3.67 0.75
N TYR A 55 -5.13 3.56 0.48
CA TYR A 55 -4.51 4.15 -0.71
C TYR A 55 -4.82 3.36 -1.98
N GLU A 56 -4.74 2.04 -1.92
CA GLU A 56 -5.09 1.14 -3.03
C GLU A 56 -6.54 1.40 -3.46
N TYR A 57 -7.49 1.37 -2.52
CA TYR A 57 -8.90 1.66 -2.81
C TYR A 57 -9.11 3.04 -3.44
N ARG A 58 -8.42 4.06 -2.92
CA ARG A 58 -8.55 5.43 -3.44
C ARG A 58 -7.97 5.56 -4.84
N LEU A 59 -6.82 4.96 -5.11
CA LEU A 59 -6.16 4.99 -6.42
C LEU A 59 -6.97 4.22 -7.47
N ILE A 60 -7.51 3.06 -7.10
CA ILE A 60 -8.47 2.31 -7.91
C ILE A 60 -9.64 3.20 -8.30
N ARG A 61 -10.30 3.83 -7.31
CA ARG A 61 -11.45 4.70 -7.58
C ARG A 61 -11.09 5.89 -8.47
N LEU A 62 -9.91 6.48 -8.28
CA LEU A 62 -9.41 7.60 -9.10
C LEU A 62 -9.06 7.17 -10.53
N SER A 63 -8.68 5.91 -10.75
CA SER A 63 -8.41 5.35 -12.08
C SER A 63 -9.69 5.19 -12.93
N GLY A 64 -10.86 5.47 -12.37
CA GLY A 64 -12.16 5.24 -13.04
C GLY A 64 -12.60 3.79 -13.02
N LYS A 65 -11.86 2.91 -12.34
CA LYS A 65 -12.21 1.52 -12.11
C LYS A 65 -12.91 1.35 -10.75
N ASN A 66 -13.91 0.50 -10.73
CA ASN A 66 -14.56 -0.09 -9.56
C ASN A 66 -13.65 -1.19 -9.00
N ALA A 67 -13.50 -1.23 -7.67
CA ALA A 67 -12.68 -2.25 -6.99
C ALA A 67 -13.13 -3.67 -7.36
N ASP A 68 -14.43 -3.88 -7.56
CA ASP A 68 -14.99 -5.16 -7.96
C ASP A 68 -14.51 -5.63 -9.35
N GLU A 69 -14.17 -4.74 -10.30
CA GLU A 69 -13.61 -5.10 -11.62
C GLU A 69 -12.11 -5.43 -11.61
N LEU A 70 -11.45 -5.12 -10.50
CA LEU A 70 -10.02 -5.34 -10.24
C LEU A 70 -9.76 -6.63 -9.47
N PHE A 71 -10.70 -7.03 -8.60
CA PHE A 71 -10.63 -8.29 -7.84
C PHE A 71 -11.29 -9.48 -8.56
N VAL A 72 -11.71 -9.33 -9.82
CA VAL A 72 -12.06 -10.49 -10.68
C VAL A 72 -10.77 -11.18 -11.13
N CYS A 73 -10.18 -11.96 -10.23
CA CYS A 73 -9.29 -13.06 -10.60
C CYS A 73 -10.15 -14.32 -10.64
N GLU A 74 -10.29 -14.94 -11.82
CA GLU A 74 -10.61 -16.37 -11.94
C GLU A 74 -9.51 -17.23 -11.30
#